data_AF-A0A6I5HX74-F1
#
_entry.id   AF-A0A6I5HX74-F1
#
_cell.length_a   1.000
_cell.length_b   1.000
_cell.length_c   1.000
_cell.angle_alpha   90.00
_cell.angle_beta   90.00
_cell.angle_gamma   90.00
#
_symmetry.space_group_name_H-M   'P 1'
#
loop_
_entity.id
_entity.type
_entity.pdbx_description
1 polymer ?
#
loop_
_entity_poly.entity_id
_entity_poly.type
_entity_poly.pdbx_seq_one_letter_code
_entity_poly.pdbx_strand_id
1 'polypeptide(L)'
;MTHMDLEALEARLRFDLESAGFAPVSGADGEPEGGLLISVYDDHVHISWGMHDRLCEAAIDVETPGRAGEAVVIQYETVRATMHLALGSILNAFGYRTKPHALGFGYIVAPDQP
;
A
#
# COMPACT_ATOMS: atom_id res chain seq x y z
N MET A 1 -8.22 -20.12 -12.17
CA MET A 1 -7.49 -18.86 -12.44
C MET A 1 -6.03 -19.21 -12.62
N THR A 2 -5.38 -18.72 -13.67
CA THR A 2 -3.98 -19.05 -13.93
C THR A 2 -3.07 -18.01 -13.29
N HIS A 3 -1.86 -18.41 -12.88
CA HIS A 3 -0.86 -17.49 -12.34
C HIS A 3 -0.56 -16.33 -13.31
N MET A 4 -0.59 -16.61 -14.62
CA MET A 4 -0.41 -15.64 -15.69
C MET A 4 -1.48 -14.53 -15.70
N ASP A 5 -2.72 -14.84 -15.27
CA ASP A 5 -3.79 -13.83 -15.16
C ASP A 5 -3.50 -12.83 -14.01
N LEU A 6 -2.85 -13.30 -12.94
CA LEU A 6 -2.50 -12.49 -11.78
C LEU A 6 -1.24 -11.63 -12.04
N GLU A 7 -0.25 -12.16 -12.75
CA GLU A 7 0.91 -11.38 -13.20
C GLU A 7 0.50 -10.24 -14.15
N ALA A 8 -0.44 -10.50 -15.06
CA ALA A 8 -0.98 -9.47 -15.94
C ALA A 8 -1.75 -8.38 -15.16
N LEU A 9 -2.52 -8.78 -14.15
CA LEU A 9 -3.18 -7.84 -13.23
C LEU A 9 -2.16 -7.02 -12.43
N GLU A 10 -1.10 -7.65 -11.92
CA GLU A 10 -0.02 -6.99 -11.19
C GLU A 10 0.66 -5.93 -12.06
N ALA A 11 1.04 -6.28 -13.30
CA ALA A 11 1.67 -5.36 -14.23
C ALA A 11 0.78 -4.16 -14.55
N ARG A 12 -0.53 -4.39 -14.69
CA ARG A 12 -1.50 -3.33 -14.95
C ARG A 12 -1.69 -2.41 -13.74
N LEU A 13 -1.77 -2.98 -12.53
CA LEU A 13 -1.81 -2.23 -11.29
C LEU A 13 -0.57 -1.35 -11.11
N ARG A 14 0.63 -1.89 -11.38
CA ARG A 14 1.89 -1.13 -11.36
C ARG A 14 1.82 0.07 -12.29
N PHE A 15 1.45 -0.15 -13.55
CA PHE A 15 1.35 0.92 -14.55
C PHE A 15 0.37 2.03 -14.12
N ASP A 16 -0.83 1.67 -13.67
CA ASP A 16 -1.84 2.65 -13.29
C ASP A 16 -1.40 3.45 -12.04
N LEU A 17 -0.81 2.78 -11.04
CA LEU A 17 -0.28 3.43 -9.83
C LEU A 17 0.92 4.33 -10.13
N GLU A 18 1.83 3.92 -11.01
CA GLU A 18 2.92 4.77 -11.51
C GLU A 18 2.37 6.03 -12.19
N SER A 19 1.34 5.89 -13.02
CA SER A 19 0.69 7.04 -13.69
C SER A 19 0.02 8.01 -12.71
N ALA A 20 -0.41 7.52 -11.55
CA ALA A 20 -0.95 8.32 -10.46
C ALA A 20 0.15 8.91 -9.54
N GLY A 21 1.43 8.73 -9.88
CA GLY A 21 2.57 9.27 -9.14
C GLY A 21 3.10 8.38 -8.02
N PHE A 22 2.73 7.10 -7.99
CA PHE A 22 3.20 6.12 -7.00
C PHE A 22 4.33 5.24 -7.54
N ALA A 23 5.25 5.84 -8.29
CA ALA A 23 6.43 5.13 -8.77
C ALA A 23 7.22 4.55 -7.59
N PRO A 24 7.72 3.29 -7.69
CA PRO A 24 8.55 2.70 -6.66
C PRO A 24 9.82 3.54 -6.47
N VAL A 25 10.22 3.74 -5.20
CA VAL A 25 11.46 4.45 -4.88
C VAL A 25 12.54 3.40 -4.73
N SER A 26 13.55 3.42 -5.60
CA SER A 26 14.70 2.53 -5.47
C SER A 26 15.61 3.01 -4.34
N GLY A 27 15.91 2.11 -3.41
CA GLY A 27 16.91 2.29 -2.36
C GLY A 27 18.33 2.12 -2.85
N ALA A 28 19.28 2.41 -1.96
CA ALA A 28 20.71 2.38 -2.25
C ALA A 28 21.22 1.02 -2.78
N ASP A 29 20.57 -0.07 -2.38
CA ASP A 29 20.92 -1.45 -2.77
C ASP A 29 20.08 -1.98 -3.96
N GLY A 30 19.25 -1.13 -4.57
CA GLY A 30 18.35 -1.50 -5.66
C GLY A 30 17.04 -2.16 -5.21
N GLU A 31 16.90 -2.49 -3.92
CA GLU A 31 15.60 -2.84 -3.34
C GLU A 31 14.72 -1.60 -3.21
N PRO A 32 13.39 -1.69 -3.38
CA PRO A 32 12.50 -0.56 -3.20
C PRO A 32 12.54 -0.07 -1.74
N GLU A 33 13.04 1.14 -1.52
CA GLU A 33 13.14 1.82 -0.23
C GLU A 33 12.09 2.94 -0.23
N GLY A 34 10.85 2.57 0.05
CA GLY A 34 9.71 3.48 -0.04
C GLY A 34 8.68 3.12 -1.11
N GLY A 35 7.41 3.41 -0.81
CA GLY A 35 6.32 3.41 -1.78
C GLY A 35 5.30 2.31 -1.56
N LEU A 36 4.62 1.92 -2.64
CA LEU A 36 3.64 0.83 -2.60
C LEU A 36 4.33 -0.50 -2.92
N LEU A 37 4.22 -1.44 -2.00
CA LEU A 37 4.54 -2.84 -2.20
C LEU A 37 3.39 -3.52 -2.93
N ILE A 38 3.69 -4.14 -4.06
CA ILE A 38 2.73 -4.93 -4.84
C ILE A 38 3.24 -6.36 -4.87
N SER A 39 2.41 -7.30 -4.44
CA SER A 39 2.77 -8.72 -4.33
C SER A 39 1.66 -9.62 -4.86
N VAL A 40 2.03 -10.63 -5.63
CA VAL A 40 1.11 -11.65 -6.14
C VAL A 40 1.00 -12.79 -5.14
N TYR A 41 -0.23 -13.17 -4.82
CA TYR A 41 -0.60 -14.37 -4.05
C TYR A 41 -1.34 -15.35 -4.96
N ASP A 42 -1.64 -16.55 -4.44
CA ASP A 42 -2.23 -17.63 -5.23
C ASP A 42 -3.56 -17.27 -5.93
N ASP A 43 -4.32 -16.33 -5.38
CA ASP A 43 -5.65 -15.94 -5.87
C ASP A 43 -5.88 -14.41 -6.02
N HIS A 44 -4.90 -13.57 -5.67
CA HIS A 44 -5.08 -12.12 -5.69
C HIS A 44 -3.76 -11.35 -5.78
N VAL A 45 -3.88 -10.06 -6.06
CA VAL A 45 -2.78 -9.10 -5.93
C VAL A 45 -3.00 -8.27 -4.68
N HIS A 46 -1.96 -8.18 -3.85
CA HIS A 46 -1.92 -7.34 -2.67
C HIS A 46 -1.14 -6.06 -2.97
N ILE A 47 -1.68 -4.93 -2.53
CA ILE A 47 -1.06 -3.61 -2.63
C ILE A 47 -1.02 -3.02 -1.23
N SER A 48 0.16 -2.71 -0.71
CA SER A 48 0.30 -2.12 0.63
C SER A 48 1.35 -1.04 0.68
N TRP A 49 1.19 -0.16 1.65
CA TRP A 49 2.27 0.69 2.13
C TRP A 49 3.21 -0.15 2.99
N GLY A 50 4.52 0.03 2.83
CA GLY A 50 5.45 -0.30 3.90
C GLY A 50 5.00 0.45 5.17
N MET A 51 4.98 -0.22 6.33
CA MET A 51 4.46 0.35 7.60
C MET A 51 5.17 1.65 8.02
N HIS A 52 6.28 2.02 7.38
CA HIS A 52 7.11 3.16 7.74
C HIS A 52 7.44 4.11 6.57
N ASP A 53 7.15 3.71 5.32
CA ASP A 53 7.61 4.39 4.10
C ASP A 53 7.01 5.78 3.86
N ARG A 54 5.91 6.12 4.53
CA ARG A 54 5.23 7.42 4.41
C ARG A 54 4.71 8.00 5.72
N LEU A 55 5.02 7.36 6.84
CA LEU A 55 4.55 7.81 8.14
C LEU A 55 5.46 8.86 8.79
N CYS A 56 6.56 9.26 8.12
CA CYS A 56 7.49 10.31 8.56
C CYS A 56 7.90 10.12 10.05
N GLU A 57 8.27 11.21 10.75
CA GLU A 57 8.68 11.18 12.16
C GLU A 57 7.68 10.46 13.09
N ALA A 58 6.39 10.39 12.74
CA ALA A 58 5.38 9.72 13.54
C ALA A 58 5.53 8.18 13.57
N ALA A 59 6.07 7.55 12.52
CA ALA A 59 6.43 6.12 12.58
C ALA A 59 7.66 5.88 13.48
N ILE A 60 8.64 6.79 13.43
CA ILE A 60 9.90 6.69 14.20
C ILE A 60 9.62 6.88 15.71
N ASP A 61 8.74 7.79 16.08
CA ASP A 61 8.41 8.07 17.48
C ASP A 61 7.51 6.99 18.13
N VAL A 62 6.72 6.24 17.35
CA VAL A 62 5.95 5.08 17.88
C VAL A 62 6.87 3.90 18.21
N GLU A 63 7.91 3.66 17.42
CA GLU A 63 8.88 2.59 17.69
C GLU A 63 9.89 2.94 18.78
N THR A 64 10.13 4.23 19.02
CA THR A 64 11.10 4.68 20.03
C THR A 64 10.52 4.51 21.44
N PRO A 65 11.14 3.66 22.30
CA PRO A 65 10.67 3.44 23.66
C PRO A 65 10.60 4.76 24.44
N GLY A 66 9.42 5.07 24.99
CA GLY A 66 9.20 6.29 25.78
C GLY A 66 8.79 7.54 24.99
N ARG A 67 8.63 7.44 23.65
CA ARG A 67 8.11 8.53 22.81
C ARG A 67 6.69 8.34 22.27
N ALA A 68 6.11 7.15 22.42
CA ALA A 68 4.73 6.83 22.06
C ALA A 68 3.70 7.45 23.03
N GLY A 69 3.60 8.78 23.04
CA GLY A 69 2.51 9.49 23.69
C GLY A 69 1.20 9.37 22.89
N GLU A 70 0.05 9.58 23.56
CA GLU A 70 -1.28 9.51 22.93
C GLU A 70 -1.38 10.35 21.64
N ALA A 71 -0.83 11.55 21.63
CA ALA A 71 -0.83 12.43 20.46
C ALA A 71 -0.05 11.82 19.26
N VAL A 72 1.06 11.13 19.52
CA VAL A 72 1.88 10.48 18.48
C VAL A 72 1.13 9.30 17.88
N VAL A 73 0.46 8.50 18.72
CA VAL A 73 -0.38 7.37 18.27
C VAL A 73 -1.56 7.88 17.44
N ILE A 74 -2.25 8.95 17.88
CA ILE A 74 -3.36 9.54 17.11
C ILE A 74 -2.88 10.05 15.75
N GLN A 75 -1.72 10.72 15.70
CA GLN A 75 -1.15 11.21 14.45
C GLN A 75 -0.80 10.05 13.51
N TYR A 76 -0.16 8.99 14.04
CA TYR A 76 0.15 7.77 13.30
C TYR A 76 -1.11 7.16 12.68
N GLU A 77 -2.14 6.92 13.50
CA GLU A 77 -3.39 6.30 13.04
C GLU A 77 -4.13 7.18 12.02
N THR A 78 -4.09 8.50 12.19
CA THR A 78 -4.72 9.46 11.26
C THR A 78 -4.03 9.46 9.89
N VAL A 79 -2.70 9.48 9.86
CA VAL A 79 -1.93 9.44 8.61
C VAL A 79 -2.14 8.09 7.93
N ARG A 80 -2.07 6.98 8.68
CA ARG A 80 -2.35 5.62 8.18
C ARG A 80 -3.73 5.55 7.52
N ALA A 81 -4.77 6.00 8.22
CA ALA A 81 -6.14 5.99 7.70
C ALA A 81 -6.30 6.86 6.44
N THR A 82 -5.66 8.02 6.40
CA THR A 82 -5.70 8.94 5.25
C THR A 82 -5.02 8.31 4.03
N MET A 83 -3.85 7.71 4.21
CA MET A 83 -3.14 6.99 3.15
C MET A 83 -3.94 5.80 2.62
N HIS A 84 -4.60 5.07 3.52
CA HIS A 84 -5.51 3.98 3.14
C HIS A 84 -6.63 4.52 2.25
N LEU A 85 -7.38 5.52 2.71
CA LEU A 85 -8.50 6.11 1.95
C LEU A 85 -8.06 6.68 0.59
N ALA A 86 -6.92 7.35 0.53
CA ALA A 86 -6.37 7.90 -0.70
C ALA A 86 -6.08 6.77 -1.71
N LEU A 87 -5.36 5.73 -1.29
CA LEU A 87 -5.04 4.58 -2.13
C LEU A 87 -6.31 3.88 -2.64
N GLY A 88 -7.30 3.65 -1.77
CA GLY A 88 -8.57 3.04 -2.17
C GLY A 88 -9.33 3.88 -3.19
N SER A 89 -9.31 5.21 -3.04
CA SER A 89 -9.96 6.14 -3.97
C SER A 89 -9.30 6.11 -5.36
N ILE A 90 -7.97 6.05 -5.41
CA ILE A 90 -7.20 5.95 -6.66
C ILE A 90 -7.49 4.62 -7.37
N LEU A 91 -7.43 3.51 -6.64
CA LEU A 91 -7.73 2.18 -7.19
C LEU A 91 -9.16 2.11 -7.74
N ASN A 92 -10.12 2.67 -7.01
CA ASN A 92 -11.50 2.76 -7.48
C ASN A 92 -11.64 3.65 -8.73
N ALA A 93 -10.89 4.74 -8.84
CA ALA A 93 -10.90 5.61 -10.03
C ALA A 93 -10.39 4.91 -11.29
N PHE A 94 -9.44 3.98 -11.14
CA PHE A 94 -9.00 3.09 -12.22
C PHE A 94 -9.94 1.90 -12.49
N GLY A 95 -11.02 1.77 -11.71
CA GLY A 95 -12.04 0.73 -11.88
C GLY A 95 -11.74 -0.58 -11.15
N TYR A 96 -10.74 -0.62 -10.27
CA TYR A 96 -10.45 -1.82 -9.48
C TYR A 96 -11.46 -2.00 -8.36
N ARG A 97 -11.92 -3.24 -8.20
CA ARG A 97 -12.64 -3.66 -7.00
C ARG A 97 -11.64 -4.11 -5.95
N THR A 98 -11.68 -3.43 -4.81
CA THR A 98 -10.72 -3.63 -3.73
C THR A 98 -11.41 -4.13 -2.48
N LYS A 99 -10.72 -5.00 -1.74
CA LYS A 99 -11.05 -5.33 -0.35
C LYS A 99 -9.95 -4.76 0.55
N PRO A 100 -10.26 -4.19 1.72
CA PRO A 100 -9.24 -3.76 2.66
C PRO A 100 -8.32 -4.93 3.03
N HIS A 101 -7.01 -4.72 2.96
CA HIS A 101 -6.02 -5.65 3.51
C HIS A 101 -5.74 -5.32 4.99
N ALA A 102 -5.23 -6.32 5.72
CA ALA A 102 -5.01 -6.30 7.17
C ALA A 102 -4.51 -4.96 7.72
N LEU A 103 -5.16 -4.53 8.81
CA LEU A 103 -4.84 -3.33 9.58
C LEU A 103 -4.78 -2.03 8.75
N GLY A 104 -5.49 -1.95 7.62
CA GLY A 104 -5.65 -0.73 6.82
C GLY A 104 -4.35 -0.21 6.20
N PHE A 105 -3.35 -1.06 6.00
CA PHE A 105 -2.11 -0.69 5.30
C PHE A 105 -2.20 -0.88 3.79
N GLY A 106 -3.28 -1.45 3.27
CA GLY A 106 -3.36 -1.79 1.86
C GLY A 106 -4.71 -2.32 1.41
N TYR A 107 -4.73 -2.84 0.20
CA TYR A 107 -5.89 -3.42 -0.46
C TYR A 107 -5.53 -4.72 -1.19
N ILE A 108 -6.51 -5.59 -1.26
CA ILE A 108 -6.52 -6.79 -2.09
C ILE A 108 -7.34 -6.49 -3.35
N VAL A 109 -6.78 -6.80 -4.52
CA VAL A 109 -7.46 -6.78 -5.81
C VAL A 109 -7.50 -8.20 -6.34
N ALA A 110 -8.70 -8.71 -6.62
CA ALA A 110 -8.87 -9.99 -7.30
C ALA A 110 -9.46 -9.72 -8.70
N PRO A 111 -9.03 -10.47 -9.73
CA PRO A 111 -9.44 -10.22 -11.12
C PRO A 111 -10.94 -10.45 -11.37
N ASP A 112 -11.58 -11.30 -10.55
CA ASP A 112 -13.01 -11.62 -10.62
C ASP A 112 -13.68 -11.37 -9.25
N GLN A 113 -14.07 -10.14 -8.94
CA GLN A 113 -15.07 -9.92 -7.87
C GLN A 113 -16.40 -9.53 -8.51
N PRO A 114 -17.48 -10.31 -8.33
CA PRO A 114 -18.82 -10.02 -8.86
C PRO A 114 -19.42 -8.76 -8.27
#